data_AF-A0AA42U8C1-F1
#
_entry.id   AF-A0AA42U8C1-F1
#
_cell.length_a   1.000
_cell.length_b   1.000
_cell.length_c   1.000
_cell.angle_alpha   90.00
_cell.angle_beta   90.00
_cell.angle_gamma   90.00
#
_symmetry.space_group_name_H-M   'P 1'
#
loop_
_entity.id
_entity.type
_entity.pdbx_description
1 polymer ?
#
loop_
_entity_poly.entity_id
_entity_poly.type
_entity_poly.pdbx_seq_one_letter_code
_entity_poly.pdbx_strand_id
1 'polypeptide(L)'
;WGLEAAYMIGPFSVQGEYRTRTVDAMEGFEDLEATGYNVQLAYTLTGESRSYKLDGGKFDKIKPENKRTGAWEVFYRFEDITVDKTGVAPSGYVGALDSAKAGAKTHTVGVNWYANEAVKISANYLKTSVDDVVNANGDDDGDAISLRAQYVF
;
A
#
# COMPACT_ATOMS: atom_id res chain seq x y z
N TRP A 1 3.76 -17.50 -2.59
CA TRP A 1 4.62 -17.03 -3.70
C TRP A 1 4.42 -15.53 -3.92
N GLY A 2 5.36 -14.86 -4.59
CA GLY A 2 5.22 -13.42 -4.90
C GLY A 2 5.97 -13.02 -6.16
N LEU A 3 5.47 -11.99 -6.83
CA LEU A 3 6.04 -11.36 -8.01
C LEU A 3 6.11 -9.85 -7.78
N GLU A 4 7.19 -9.23 -8.23
CA GLU A 4 7.39 -7.78 -8.19
C GLU A 4 7.95 -7.28 -9.52
N ALA A 5 7.55 -6.08 -9.92
CA ALA A 5 8.08 -5.41 -11.10
C ALA A 5 8.09 -3.90 -10.89
N ALA A 6 9.10 -3.23 -11.44
CA ALA A 6 9.22 -1.79 -11.39
C ALA A 6 9.85 -1.23 -12.67
N TYR A 7 9.44 -0.03 -13.04
CA TYR A 7 9.99 0.75 -14.15
C TYR A 7 10.08 2.22 -13.76
N MET A 8 11.14 2.90 -14.19
CA MET A 8 11.29 4.34 -14.01
C MET A 8 11.93 4.99 -15.23
N ILE A 9 11.51 6.21 -15.52
CA ILE A 9 12.11 7.07 -16.54
C ILE A 9 12.02 8.52 -16.07
N GLY A 10 13.17 9.11 -15.77
CA GLY A 10 13.25 10.45 -15.21
C GLY A 10 12.38 10.59 -13.94
N PRO A 11 11.51 11.61 -13.84
CA PRO A 11 10.67 11.84 -12.67
C PRO A 11 9.52 10.84 -12.51
N PHE A 12 9.24 10.03 -13.52
CA PHE A 12 8.14 9.06 -13.49
C PHE A 12 8.64 7.68 -13.03
N SER A 13 7.85 7.04 -12.16
CA SER A 13 8.05 5.63 -11.81
C SER A 13 6.72 4.90 -11.62
N VAL A 14 6.74 3.61 -11.93
CA VAL A 14 5.67 2.66 -11.66
C VAL A 14 6.26 1.42 -11.01
N GLN A 15 5.57 0.89 -10.00
CA GLN A 15 5.91 -0.39 -9.39
C GLN A 15 4.64 -1.16 -9.06
N GLY A 16 4.74 -2.48 -9.03
CA GLY A 16 3.66 -3.32 -8.57
C GLY A 16 4.15 -4.63 -8.01
N GLU A 17 3.39 -5.16 -7.06
CA GLU A 17 3.68 -6.41 -6.38
C GLU A 17 2.39 -7.25 -6.32
N TYR A 18 2.53 -8.56 -6.51
CA TYR A 18 1.47 -9.55 -6.31
C TYR A 18 1.97 -10.62 -5.33
N ARG A 19 1.11 -11.06 -4.42
CA ARG A 19 1.45 -12.11 -3.45
C ARG A 19 0.28 -13.04 -3.21
N THR A 20 0.61 -14.31 -3.00
CA THR A 20 -0.29 -15.33 -2.48
C THR A 20 0.36 -16.04 -1.29
N ARG A 21 -0.46 -16.41 -0.31
CA ARG A 21 -0.07 -17.13 0.90
C ARG A 21 -1.15 -18.13 1.27
N THR A 22 -0.73 -19.36 1.51
CA THR A 22 -1.54 -20.42 2.14
C THR A 22 -1.00 -20.66 3.54
N VAL A 23 -1.88 -20.86 4.51
CA VAL A 23 -1.56 -21.29 5.86
C VAL A 23 -2.29 -22.59 6.11
N ASP A 24 -1.52 -23.67 6.22
CA ASP A 24 -2.03 -25.02 6.39
C ASP A 24 -2.77 -25.15 7.73
N ALA A 25 -3.96 -25.73 7.67
CA ALA A 25 -4.79 -25.94 8.84
C ALA A 25 -4.52 -27.30 9.51
N MET A 26 -4.98 -27.43 10.77
CA MET A 26 -5.00 -28.74 11.44
C MET A 26 -6.09 -29.64 10.82
N GLU A 27 -5.93 -30.96 11.00
CA GLU A 27 -6.91 -31.94 10.53
C GLU A 27 -8.33 -31.60 11.00
N GLY A 28 -9.29 -31.59 10.06
CA GLY A 28 -10.68 -31.23 10.30
C GLY A 28 -11.02 -29.75 10.04
N PHE A 29 -10.06 -28.94 9.63
CA PHE A 29 -10.24 -27.55 9.19
C PHE A 29 -9.70 -27.34 7.77
N GLU A 30 -10.17 -26.31 7.08
CA GLU A 30 -9.64 -25.93 5.77
C GLU A 30 -8.54 -24.87 5.89
N ASP A 31 -7.62 -24.87 4.92
CA ASP A 31 -6.51 -23.93 4.85
C ASP A 31 -7.00 -22.48 4.68
N LEU A 32 -6.21 -21.55 5.18
CA LEU A 32 -6.42 -20.12 4.98
C LEU A 32 -5.62 -19.66 3.77
N GLU A 33 -6.30 -19.13 2.76
CA GLU A 33 -5.65 -18.54 1.59
C GLU A 33 -5.81 -17.02 1.57
N ALA A 34 -4.73 -16.32 1.26
CA ALA A 34 -4.74 -14.87 1.08
C ALA A 34 -4.00 -14.51 -0.20
N THR A 35 -4.64 -13.67 -1.01
CA THR A 35 -4.04 -13.10 -2.22
C THR A 35 -4.14 -11.59 -2.18
N GLY A 36 -3.19 -10.90 -2.80
CA GLY A 36 -3.29 -9.46 -2.93
C GLY A 36 -2.25 -8.88 -3.85
N TYR A 37 -2.52 -7.67 -4.31
CA TYR A 37 -1.60 -6.90 -5.13
C TYR A 37 -1.68 -5.41 -4.86
N ASN A 38 -0.62 -4.71 -5.26
CA ASN A 38 -0.62 -3.27 -5.34
C ASN A 38 0.04 -2.78 -6.63
N VAL A 39 -0.38 -1.61 -7.08
CA VAL A 39 0.28 -0.85 -8.14
C VAL A 39 0.40 0.60 -7.69
N GLN A 40 1.61 1.15 -7.79
CA GLN A 40 1.90 2.53 -7.44
C GLN A 40 2.49 3.27 -8.63
N LEU A 41 1.92 4.45 -8.91
CA LEU A 41 2.42 5.44 -9.84
C LEU A 41 2.96 6.61 -9.05
N ALA A 42 4.16 7.09 -9.38
CA ALA A 42 4.72 8.29 -8.75
C ALA A 42 5.36 9.20 -9.79
N TYR A 43 5.23 10.51 -9.57
CA TYR A 43 5.80 11.54 -10.41
C TYR A 43 6.40 12.67 -9.56
N THR A 44 7.68 12.97 -9.76
CA THR A 44 8.32 14.12 -9.14
C THR A 44 8.07 15.39 -9.96
N LEU A 45 7.20 16.26 -9.45
CA LEU A 45 6.80 17.52 -10.09
C LEU A 45 7.97 18.46 -10.36
N THR A 46 9.01 18.39 -9.52
CA THR A 46 10.23 19.20 -9.63
C THR A 46 11.29 18.58 -10.54
N GLY A 47 11.04 17.40 -11.11
CA GLY A 47 11.86 16.79 -12.15
C GLY A 47 12.86 15.72 -11.67
N GLU A 48 13.13 15.63 -10.37
CA GLU A 48 14.12 14.68 -9.85
C GLU A 48 13.68 13.23 -10.00
N SER A 49 14.60 12.37 -10.40
CA SER A 49 14.36 10.92 -10.47
C SER A 49 14.50 10.27 -9.10
N ARG A 50 13.72 9.22 -8.84
CA ARG A 50 14.01 8.31 -7.72
C ARG A 50 15.32 7.58 -7.98
N SER A 51 16.12 7.35 -6.94
CA SER A 51 17.32 6.51 -7.07
C SER A 51 16.93 5.03 -7.00
N TYR A 52 17.68 4.14 -7.65
CA TYR A 52 17.50 2.70 -7.54
C TYR A 52 18.82 2.02 -7.20
N LYS A 53 18.80 1.16 -6.18
CA LYS A 53 19.93 0.35 -5.77
C LYS A 53 19.73 -1.06 -6.29
N LEU A 54 20.56 -1.45 -7.26
CA LEU A 54 20.62 -2.83 -7.78
C LEU A 54 20.95 -3.80 -6.64
N ASP A 55 21.87 -3.40 -5.76
CA ASP A 55 22.13 -4.10 -4.51
C ASP A 55 20.90 -3.98 -3.58
N GLY A 56 20.17 -5.09 -3.46
CA GLY A 56 18.92 -5.19 -2.73
C GLY A 56 17.66 -4.81 -3.52
N GLY A 57 17.75 -4.59 -4.83
CA GLY A 57 16.58 -4.46 -5.72
C GLY A 57 15.53 -3.43 -5.27
N LYS A 58 15.96 -2.23 -4.87
CA LYS A 58 15.08 -1.28 -4.18
C LYS A 58 15.21 0.16 -4.66
N PHE A 59 14.08 0.87 -4.67
CA PHE A 59 14.10 2.32 -4.76
C PHE A 59 14.73 2.95 -3.50
N ASP A 60 15.34 4.10 -3.70
CA ASP A 60 15.95 4.92 -2.67
C ASP A 60 15.48 6.38 -2.79
N LYS A 61 15.88 7.21 -1.83
CA LYS A 61 15.41 8.58 -1.67
C LYS A 61 15.57 9.46 -2.93
N ILE A 62 14.63 10.37 -3.11
CA ILE A 62 14.79 11.54 -3.99
C ILE A 62 15.76 12.52 -3.32
N LYS A 63 16.67 13.08 -4.10
CA LYS A 63 17.61 14.11 -3.64
C LYS A 63 17.21 15.45 -4.26
N PRO A 64 16.71 16.42 -3.47
CA PRO A 64 16.28 17.70 -4.02
C PRO A 64 17.41 18.46 -4.72
N GLU A 65 17.15 18.88 -5.97
CA GLU A 65 18.07 19.71 -6.74
C GLU A 65 18.04 21.16 -6.23
N ASN A 66 16.84 21.72 -6.03
CA ASN A 66 16.66 23.06 -5.51
C ASN A 66 16.67 23.07 -3.98
N LYS A 67 17.74 23.60 -3.38
CA LYS A 67 17.90 23.68 -1.91
C LYS A 67 16.97 24.66 -1.20
N ARG A 68 16.28 25.55 -1.93
CA ARG A 68 15.33 26.51 -1.35
C ARG A 68 13.90 25.97 -1.33
N THR A 69 13.48 25.29 -2.40
CA THR A 69 12.11 24.80 -2.55
C THR A 69 11.95 23.32 -2.23
N GLY A 70 13.03 22.55 -2.17
CA GLY A 70 12.99 21.11 -2.05
C GLY A 70 12.45 20.44 -3.33
N ALA A 71 12.13 19.15 -3.21
CA ALA A 71 11.48 18.36 -4.26
C ALA A 71 10.04 18.01 -3.88
N TRP A 72 9.17 17.97 -4.88
CA TRP A 72 7.76 17.63 -4.71
C TRP A 72 7.41 16.39 -5.53
N GLU A 73 6.93 15.35 -4.88
CA GLU A 73 6.48 14.10 -5.51
C GLU A 73 5.00 13.91 -5.22
N VAL A 74 4.23 13.57 -6.24
CA VAL A 74 2.86 13.08 -6.10
C VAL A 74 2.81 11.61 -6.45
N PHE A 75 1.94 10.86 -5.79
CA PHE A 75 1.76 9.46 -6.10
C PHE A 75 0.30 9.04 -5.95
N TYR A 76 -0.02 7.97 -6.66
CA TYR A 76 -1.24 7.21 -6.50
C TYR A 76 -0.89 5.74 -6.29
N ARG A 77 -1.56 5.09 -5.35
CA ARG A 77 -1.45 3.65 -5.13
C ARG A 77 -2.83 3.02 -5.05
N PHE A 78 -2.99 1.91 -5.75
CA PHE A 78 -4.13 1.02 -5.62
C PHE A 78 -3.67 -0.29 -4.96
N GLU A 79 -4.43 -0.77 -4.00
CA GLU A 79 -4.17 -2.01 -3.27
C GLU A 79 -5.47 -2.84 -3.25
N ASP A 80 -5.38 -4.14 -3.50
CA ASP A 80 -6.49 -5.09 -3.41
C ASP A 80 -6.00 -6.35 -2.70
N ILE A 81 -6.71 -6.77 -1.66
CA ILE A 81 -6.41 -7.97 -0.88
C ILE A 81 -7.70 -8.76 -0.72
N THR A 82 -7.63 -10.07 -0.92
CA THR A 82 -8.70 -11.03 -0.67
C THR A 82 -8.20 -12.14 0.24
N VAL A 83 -9.02 -12.51 1.22
CA VAL A 83 -8.78 -13.63 2.12
C VAL A 83 -9.93 -14.62 1.99
N ASP A 84 -9.60 -15.87 1.68
CA ASP A 84 -10.54 -16.99 1.60
C ASP A 84 -10.43 -17.83 2.88
N LYS A 85 -11.57 -18.05 3.54
CA LYS A 85 -11.71 -18.65 4.87
C LYS A 85 -12.75 -19.77 4.89
N THR A 86 -12.92 -20.51 3.80
CA THR A 86 -13.94 -21.57 3.67
C THR A 86 -13.97 -22.60 4.83
N GLY A 87 -12.96 -22.65 5.72
CA GLY A 87 -12.94 -23.50 6.93
C GLY A 87 -12.93 -22.83 8.32
N VAL A 88 -13.11 -21.50 8.46
CA VAL A 88 -13.13 -20.87 9.80
C VAL A 88 -14.55 -20.91 10.39
N ALA A 89 -14.75 -21.72 11.43
CA ALA A 89 -16.03 -21.85 12.12
C ALA A 89 -16.58 -20.49 12.61
N PRO A 90 -17.92 -20.28 12.57
CA PRO A 90 -18.56 -19.04 12.98
C PRO A 90 -18.44 -18.91 14.49
N SER A 91 -17.37 -18.26 14.97
CA SER A 91 -17.23 -17.87 16.37
C SER A 91 -17.02 -16.37 16.42
N GLY A 92 -17.95 -15.68 17.07
CA GLY A 92 -18.09 -14.23 17.10
C GLY A 92 -17.00 -13.47 17.86
N TYR A 93 -15.73 -13.75 17.57
CA TYR A 93 -14.56 -13.06 18.09
C TYR A 93 -13.82 -12.22 17.04
N VAL A 94 -14.13 -12.43 15.76
CA VAL A 94 -13.75 -11.52 14.67
C VAL A 94 -15.08 -11.14 14.03
N GLY A 95 -15.40 -9.84 13.98
CA GLY A 95 -16.71 -9.32 13.56
C GLY A 95 -17.28 -10.13 12.40
N ALA A 96 -18.52 -10.60 12.58
CA ALA A 96 -19.21 -11.56 11.72
C ALA A 96 -18.94 -11.25 10.24
N LEU A 97 -18.07 -12.06 9.63
CA LEU A 97 -17.90 -12.10 8.20
C LEU A 97 -19.13 -12.83 7.66
N ASP A 98 -19.91 -12.16 6.83
CA ASP A 98 -21.17 -12.72 6.30
C ASP A 98 -20.91 -13.77 5.20
N SER A 99 -19.66 -13.84 4.72
CA SER A 99 -19.22 -14.72 3.63
C SER A 99 -17.91 -15.44 3.96
N ALA A 100 -17.69 -16.57 3.27
CA ALA A 100 -16.45 -17.35 3.33
C ALA A 100 -15.22 -16.61 2.78
N LYS A 101 -15.41 -15.44 2.15
CA LYS A 101 -14.36 -14.59 1.58
C LYS A 101 -14.52 -13.18 2.13
N ALA A 102 -13.41 -12.47 2.29
CA ALA A 102 -13.39 -11.07 2.65
C ALA A 102 -12.38 -10.32 1.78
N GLY A 103 -12.77 -9.16 1.27
CA GLY A 103 -11.96 -8.32 0.39
C GLY A 103 -11.70 -6.94 0.98
N ALA A 104 -10.59 -6.31 0.60
CA ALA A 104 -10.32 -4.92 0.91
C ALA A 104 -9.61 -4.25 -0.27
N LYS A 105 -10.14 -3.11 -0.71
CA LYS A 105 -9.57 -2.27 -1.77
C LYS A 105 -9.24 -0.90 -1.21
N THR A 106 -8.03 -0.42 -1.47
CA THR A 106 -7.59 0.90 -0.98
C THR A 106 -7.04 1.74 -2.13
N HIS A 107 -7.60 2.94 -2.27
CA HIS A 107 -7.06 4.01 -3.10
C HIS A 107 -6.29 4.98 -2.20
N THR A 108 -5.01 5.19 -2.48
CA THR A 108 -4.19 6.20 -1.80
C THR A 108 -3.71 7.24 -2.79
N VAL A 109 -3.98 8.51 -2.53
CA VAL A 109 -3.36 9.64 -3.24
C VAL A 109 -2.54 10.41 -2.22
N GLY A 110 -1.30 10.76 -2.56
CA GLY A 110 -0.45 11.47 -1.63
C GLY A 110 0.57 12.39 -2.29
N VAL A 111 1.10 13.27 -1.45
CA VAL A 111 2.18 14.20 -1.78
C VAL A 111 3.31 14.02 -0.78
N ASN A 112 4.54 14.01 -1.27
CA ASN A 112 5.76 14.07 -0.49
C ASN A 112 6.50 15.36 -0.84
N TRP A 113 6.80 16.15 0.18
CA TRP A 113 7.74 17.27 0.09
C TRP A 113 9.06 16.89 0.75
N TYR A 114 10.11 16.82 -0.05
CA TYR A 114 11.48 16.60 0.38
C TYR A 114 12.14 17.97 0.55
N ALA A 115 12.03 18.55 1.74
CA ALA A 115 12.59 19.88 2.02
C ALA A 115 14.12 19.89 1.84
N ASN A 116 14.78 18.79 2.21
CA ASN A 116 16.18 18.50 1.96
C ASN A 116 16.39 16.97 2.06
N GLU A 117 17.65 16.50 2.04
CA GLU A 117 17.95 15.07 2.13
C GLU A 117 17.67 14.41 3.49
N ALA A 118 17.45 15.21 4.54
CA ALA A 118 17.16 14.76 5.90
C ALA A 118 15.67 14.87 6.26
N VAL A 119 14.97 15.87 5.71
CA VAL A 119 13.59 16.22 6.08
C VAL A 119 12.61 15.91 4.97
N LYS A 120 11.60 15.10 5.29
CA LYS A 120 10.45 14.81 4.42
C LYS A 120 9.13 15.03 5.15
N ILE A 121 8.21 15.74 4.52
CA ILE A 121 6.82 15.87 4.95
C ILE A 121 5.92 15.13 3.95
N SER A 122 4.96 14.35 4.45
CA SER A 122 4.02 13.59 3.63
C SER A 122 2.59 13.88 4.05
N ALA A 123 1.69 13.96 3.08
CA ALA A 123 0.25 14.02 3.30
C ALA A 123 -0.44 13.06 2.33
N ASN A 124 -1.29 12.18 2.87
CA ASN A 124 -1.99 11.15 2.12
C ASN A 124 -3.49 11.23 2.41
N TYR A 125 -4.30 11.02 1.38
CA TYR A 125 -5.72 10.70 1.48
C TYR A 125 -5.91 9.25 1.05
N LEU A 126 -6.65 8.49 1.86
CA LEU A 126 -6.92 7.08 1.65
C LEU A 126 -8.43 6.88 1.63
N LYS A 127 -8.92 6.14 0.64
CA LYS A 127 -10.29 5.63 0.60
C LYS A 127 -10.24 4.12 0.53
N THR A 128 -10.87 3.45 1.49
CA THR A 128 -10.89 2.00 1.61
C THR A 128 -12.32 1.51 1.52
N SER A 129 -12.56 0.44 0.76
CA SER A 129 -13.80 -0.32 0.79
C SER A 129 -13.50 -1.77 1.11
N VAL A 130 -14.38 -2.43 1.84
CA VAL A 130 -14.28 -3.83 2.24
C VAL A 130 -15.51 -4.59 1.75
N ASP A 131 -15.29 -5.82 1.30
CA ASP A 131 -16.35 -6.73 0.87
C ASP A 131 -16.57 -7.76 1.99
N ASP A 132 -17.84 -8.03 2.35
CA ASP A 132 -18.28 -9.04 3.33
C ASP A 132 -17.85 -8.79 4.80
N VAL A 133 -17.40 -7.57 5.10
CA VAL A 133 -17.03 -7.11 6.45
C VAL A 133 -17.61 -5.72 6.67
N VAL A 134 -18.23 -5.48 7.82
CA VAL A 134 -18.69 -4.13 8.19
C VAL A 134 -18.20 -3.75 9.59
N ASN A 135 -18.11 -2.45 9.84
CA ASN A 135 -17.89 -1.95 11.20
C ASN A 135 -19.17 -2.08 12.07
N ALA A 136 -19.11 -1.66 13.34
CA ALA A 136 -20.26 -1.74 14.25
C ALA A 136 -21.47 -0.85 13.83
N ASN A 137 -21.24 0.13 12.97
CA ASN A 137 -22.26 1.01 12.39
C ASN A 137 -22.80 0.48 11.05
N GLY A 138 -22.28 -0.65 10.56
CA GLY A 138 -22.69 -1.25 9.29
C GLY A 138 -22.00 -0.66 8.06
N ASP A 139 -20.97 0.19 8.21
CA ASP A 139 -20.25 0.76 7.08
C ASP A 139 -19.23 -0.26 6.54
N ASP A 140 -19.15 -0.33 5.20
CA ASP A 140 -18.24 -1.16 4.41
C ASP A 140 -17.18 -0.30 3.67
N ASP A 141 -17.17 1.01 3.88
CA ASP A 141 -16.15 1.91 3.37
C ASP A 141 -15.67 2.93 4.43
N GLY A 142 -14.57 3.61 4.12
CA GLY A 142 -13.99 4.59 5.01
C GLY A 142 -12.91 5.44 4.37
N ASP A 143 -12.84 6.69 4.81
CA ASP A 143 -11.87 7.67 4.38
C ASP A 143 -10.90 8.03 5.51
N ALA A 144 -9.63 8.27 5.17
CA ALA A 144 -8.61 8.70 6.12
C ALA A 144 -7.65 9.72 5.53
N ILE A 145 -7.17 10.63 6.38
CA ILE A 145 -6.05 11.52 6.07
C ILE A 145 -4.88 11.17 6.99
N SER A 146 -3.69 11.01 6.42
CA SER A 146 -2.46 10.74 7.16
C SER A 146 -1.43 11.83 6.88
N LEU A 147 -0.83 12.36 7.95
CA LEU A 147 0.28 13.33 7.88
C LEU A 147 1.51 12.72 8.54
N ARG A 148 2.68 12.94 7.94
CA ARG A 148 3.96 12.51 8.50
C ARG A 148 5.03 13.57 8.35
N ALA A 149 5.75 13.83 9.43
CA ALA A 149 7.03 14.53 9.39
C ALA A 149 8.14 13.53 9.70
N GLN A 150 9.17 13.46 8.86
CA GLN A 150 10.29 12.55 8.98
C GLN A 150 11.60 13.33 9.00
N TYR A 151 12.49 12.95 9.91
CA TYR A 151 13.86 13.44 10.01
C TYR A 151 14.82 12.24 10.02
N VAL A 152 15.87 12.26 9.19
CA VAL A 152 16.91 11.23 9.11
C VAL A 152 18.28 11.87 9.32
N PHE A 153 19.15 11.24 10.12
CA PHE A 153 20.49 11.68 10.46
C PHE A 153 21.55 10.63 10.14
#